data_AF-A0A4D4KQQ2-F1
#
_entry.id   AF-A0A4D4KQQ2-F1
#
_cell.length_a   1.000
_cell.length_b   1.000
_cell.length_c   1.000
_cell.angle_alpha   90.00
_cell.angle_beta   90.00
_cell.angle_gamma   90.00
#
_symmetry.space_group_name_H-M   'P 1'
#
loop_
_entity.id
_entity.type
_entity.pdbx_description
1 polymer ?
#
loop_
_entity_poly.entity_id
_entity_poly.type
_entity_poly.pdbx_seq_one_letter_code
_entity_poly.pdbx_strand_id
1 'polypeptide(L)'
;MTFSLVVRDGERFGIVASSSSPAVAARVAHLRPGVGAATSQNVTDPTLGTSLLEGLAEHGDAERALAGVTGAARNAKSIAYRQLTVVGRAGPGFAYSGSHTLGRYASATAEGAVAAGNLLCGEHIPDVLLDAYSAAPGSWKSGWSPP
;
A
#
# COMPACT_ATOMS: atom_id res chain seq x y z
N MET A 1 5.34 -15.16 -2.53
CA MET A 1 5.46 -14.23 -1.38
C MET A 1 5.45 -12.81 -1.89
N THR A 2 4.76 -11.89 -1.20
CA THR A 2 4.87 -10.43 -1.44
C THR A 2 4.69 -9.68 -0.13
N PHE A 3 5.51 -8.66 0.11
CA PHE A 3 5.29 -7.66 1.15
C PHE A 3 5.63 -6.27 0.63
N SER A 4 4.94 -5.27 1.15
CA SER A 4 5.13 -3.87 0.78
C SER A 4 5.00 -2.96 1.99
N LEU A 5 5.62 -1.78 1.86
CA LEU A 5 5.53 -0.68 2.81
C LEU A 5 5.27 0.60 2.01
N VAL A 6 4.24 1.33 2.42
CA VAL A 6 3.89 2.66 1.91
C VAL A 6 4.07 3.65 3.05
N VAL A 7 4.77 4.75 2.79
CA VAL A 7 5.09 5.78 3.78
C VAL A 7 4.88 7.18 3.24
N ARG A 8 4.61 8.12 4.16
CA ARG A 8 4.61 9.55 3.94
C ARG A 8 5.62 10.20 4.90
N ASP A 9 6.50 11.04 4.35
CA ASP A 9 7.44 11.87 5.10
C ASP A 9 7.27 13.33 4.64
N GLY A 10 6.62 14.16 5.46
CA GLY A 10 6.15 15.48 5.07
C GLY A 10 5.22 15.42 3.85
N GLU A 11 5.61 16.07 2.75
CA GLU A 11 4.87 16.07 1.47
C GLU A 11 5.27 14.93 0.52
N ARG A 12 6.24 14.10 0.90
CA ARG A 12 6.80 13.05 0.06
C ARG A 12 6.15 11.72 0.37
N PHE A 13 6.01 10.88 -0.65
CA PHE A 13 5.52 9.51 -0.51
C PHE A 13 6.60 8.52 -0.97
N GLY A 14 6.65 7.37 -0.33
CA GLY A 14 7.52 6.27 -0.70
C GLY A 14 6.78 4.94 -0.72
N ILE A 15 7.16 4.08 -1.65
CA ILE A 15 6.67 2.70 -1.73
C ILE A 15 7.86 1.79 -1.94
N VAL A 16 7.95 0.73 -1.15
CA VAL A 16 8.82 -0.41 -1.40
C VAL A 16 7.99 -1.68 -1.46
N ALA A 17 8.36 -2.61 -2.33
CA ALA A 17 7.73 -3.91 -2.43
C ALA A 17 8.78 -4.97 -2.78
N SER A 18 8.67 -6.13 -2.16
CA SER A 18 9.48 -7.31 -2.47
C SER A 18 8.57 -8.49 -2.77
N SER A 19 8.92 -9.27 -3.79
CA SER A 19 8.11 -10.40 -4.24
C SER A 19 8.95 -11.47 -4.92
N SER A 20 8.47 -12.71 -4.86
CA SER A 20 8.99 -13.82 -5.67
C SER A 20 8.55 -13.77 -7.14
N SER A 21 7.65 -12.84 -7.50
CA SER A 21 7.21 -12.60 -8.88
C SER A 21 8.10 -11.55 -9.56
N PRO A 22 8.49 -11.75 -10.83
CA PRO A 22 9.20 -10.73 -11.59
C PRO A 22 8.34 -9.47 -11.79
N ALA A 23 9.00 -8.31 -11.86
CA ALA A 23 8.43 -7.00 -12.14
C ALA A 23 7.24 -6.60 -11.23
N VAL A 24 7.27 -7.00 -9.95
CA VAL A 24 6.16 -6.75 -9.01
C VAL A 24 5.85 -5.26 -8.85
N ALA A 25 6.88 -4.41 -8.79
CA ALA A 25 6.72 -2.98 -8.53
C ALA A 25 5.84 -2.30 -9.59
N ALA A 26 6.00 -2.67 -10.87
CA ALA A 26 5.25 -2.08 -11.98
C ALA A 26 3.73 -2.31 -11.90
N ARG A 27 3.28 -3.32 -11.16
CA ARG A 27 1.86 -3.67 -11.01
C ARG A 27 1.30 -3.30 -9.65
N VAL A 28 2.16 -3.35 -8.62
CA VAL A 28 1.75 -3.18 -7.22
C VAL A 28 1.81 -1.72 -6.78
N ALA A 29 2.81 -0.94 -7.21
CA ALA A 29 3.07 0.38 -6.65
C ALA A 29 2.36 1.49 -7.44
N HIS A 30 1.61 2.35 -6.73
CA HIS A 30 0.91 3.49 -7.31
C HIS A 30 1.18 4.73 -6.47
N LEU A 31 1.76 5.76 -7.06
CA LEU A 31 2.10 7.00 -6.38
C LEU A 31 1.66 8.19 -7.23
N ARG A 32 1.01 9.17 -6.59
CA ARG A 32 0.63 10.43 -7.24
C ARG A 32 1.09 11.60 -6.37
N PRO A 33 2.05 12.42 -6.85
CA PRO A 33 2.54 13.60 -6.13
C PRO A 33 1.39 14.51 -5.69
N GLY A 34 1.47 15.03 -4.46
CA GLY A 34 0.44 15.89 -3.89
C GLY A 34 -0.89 15.21 -3.56
N VAL A 35 -1.04 13.90 -3.80
CA VAL A 35 -2.27 13.14 -3.49
C VAL A 35 -1.99 12.04 -2.47
N GLY A 36 -1.11 11.10 -2.80
CA GLY A 36 -0.90 9.92 -1.96
C GLY A 36 -0.15 8.79 -2.64
N ALA A 37 -0.10 7.67 -1.92
CA ALA A 37 0.46 6.42 -2.39
C ALA A 37 -0.44 5.24 -2.03
N ALA A 38 -0.49 4.23 -2.88
CA ALA A 38 -1.32 3.06 -2.72
C ALA A 38 -0.64 1.81 -3.29
N THR A 39 -1.07 0.64 -2.81
CA THR A 39 -0.69 -0.64 -3.41
C THR A 39 -1.87 -1.53 -3.73
N SER A 40 -1.72 -2.35 -4.76
CA SER A 40 -2.62 -3.45 -5.11
C SER A 40 -1.83 -4.74 -5.31
N GLN A 41 -1.89 -5.66 -4.34
CA GLN A 41 -1.11 -6.89 -4.30
C GLN A 41 -1.98 -8.15 -4.07
N ASN A 42 -1.33 -9.29 -3.82
CA ASN A 42 -1.90 -10.65 -3.83
C ASN A 42 -2.24 -11.09 -5.27
N VAL A 43 -3.50 -11.36 -5.61
CA VAL A 43 -3.90 -11.52 -7.02
C VAL A 43 -4.03 -10.12 -7.61
N THR A 44 -2.90 -9.55 -8.01
CA THR A 44 -2.79 -8.12 -8.35
C THR A 44 -3.77 -7.68 -9.44
N ASP A 45 -4.44 -6.57 -9.18
CA ASP A 45 -5.21 -5.81 -10.15
C ASP A 45 -4.74 -4.36 -10.13
N PRO A 46 -3.90 -3.93 -11.10
CA PRO A 46 -3.31 -2.60 -11.10
C PRO A 46 -4.35 -1.47 -11.15
N THR A 47 -5.55 -1.72 -11.68
CA THR A 47 -6.59 -0.68 -11.81
C THR A 47 -7.07 -0.18 -10.45
N LEU A 48 -7.01 -1.03 -9.42
CA LEU A 48 -7.47 -0.70 -8.07
C LEU A 48 -6.55 0.31 -7.37
N GLY A 49 -5.23 0.27 -7.65
CA GLY A 49 -4.29 1.27 -7.15
C GLY A 49 -4.58 2.65 -7.71
N THR A 50 -4.88 2.74 -9.01
CA THR A 50 -5.34 3.98 -9.65
C THR A 50 -6.66 4.47 -9.04
N SER A 51 -7.66 3.59 -8.88
CA SER A 51 -8.95 3.97 -8.28
C SER A 51 -8.83 4.44 -6.82
N LEU A 52 -7.89 3.88 -6.05
CA LEU A 52 -7.60 4.36 -4.69
C LEU A 52 -7.08 5.81 -4.73
N LEU A 53 -6.15 6.12 -5.64
CA LEU A 53 -5.60 7.47 -5.78
C LEU A 53 -6.60 8.46 -6.38
N GLU A 54 -7.54 8.00 -7.20
CA GLU A 54 -8.66 8.82 -7.70
C GLU A 54 -9.59 9.21 -6.56
N GLY A 55 -10.10 8.25 -5.79
CA GLY A 55 -10.92 8.55 -4.62
C GLY A 55 -10.19 9.46 -3.64
N LEU A 56 -8.93 9.13 -3.33
CA LEU A 56 -8.12 9.95 -2.43
C LEU A 56 -7.95 11.40 -2.95
N ALA A 57 -7.83 11.61 -4.26
CA ALA A 57 -7.78 12.95 -4.83
C ALA A 57 -9.12 13.70 -4.72
N GLU A 58 -10.25 12.99 -4.80
CA GLU A 58 -11.59 13.58 -4.73
C GLU A 58 -11.96 14.04 -3.32
N HIS A 59 -11.69 13.22 -2.30
CA HIS A 59 -12.17 13.49 -0.94
C HIS A 59 -11.06 13.69 0.11
N GLY A 60 -9.79 13.46 -0.22
CA GLY A 60 -8.66 13.70 0.68
C GLY A 60 -8.58 12.75 1.88
N ASP A 61 -9.30 11.63 1.83
CA ASP A 61 -9.51 10.70 2.96
C ASP A 61 -9.14 9.27 2.54
N ALA A 62 -8.08 8.71 3.11
CA ALA A 62 -7.57 7.40 2.71
C ALA A 62 -8.53 6.24 3.07
N GLU A 63 -9.24 6.33 4.19
CA GLU A 63 -10.20 5.30 4.62
C GLU A 63 -11.39 5.26 3.66
N ARG A 64 -11.94 6.44 3.34
CA ARG A 64 -13.05 6.57 2.40
C ARG A 64 -12.68 6.07 1.00
N ALA A 65 -11.45 6.30 0.54
CA ALA A 65 -10.98 5.78 -0.75
C ALA A 65 -10.99 4.25 -0.74
N LEU A 66 -10.45 3.66 0.33
CA LEU A 66 -10.40 2.22 0.49
C LEU A 66 -11.79 1.60 0.57
N ALA A 67 -12.70 2.18 1.36
CA ALA A 67 -14.08 1.74 1.47
C ALA A 67 -14.83 1.86 0.13
N GLY A 68 -14.62 2.96 -0.61
CA GLY A 68 -15.21 3.18 -1.92
C GLY A 68 -14.76 2.14 -2.95
N VAL A 69 -13.47 1.80 -2.98
CA VAL A 69 -12.94 0.77 -3.88
C VAL A 69 -13.40 -0.63 -3.48
N THR A 70 -13.37 -0.95 -2.19
CA THR A 70 -13.69 -2.29 -1.70
C THR A 70 -15.18 -2.60 -1.70
N GLY A 71 -16.03 -1.59 -1.48
CA GLY A 71 -17.49 -1.69 -1.50
C GLY A 71 -18.13 -1.50 -2.88
N ALA A 72 -17.37 -1.12 -3.91
CA ALA A 72 -17.93 -0.89 -5.24
C ALA A 72 -18.46 -2.18 -5.89
N ALA A 73 -19.72 -2.15 -6.34
CA ALA A 73 -20.37 -3.30 -7.00
C ALA A 73 -19.57 -3.86 -8.19
N ARG A 74 -18.87 -2.99 -8.95
CA ARG A 74 -18.00 -3.39 -10.07
C ARG A 74 -16.84 -4.29 -9.64
N ASN A 75 -16.37 -4.17 -8.39
CA ASN A 75 -15.25 -4.93 -7.84
C ASN A 75 -15.71 -6.16 -7.03
N ALA A 76 -17.01 -6.30 -6.75
CA ALA A 76 -17.54 -7.30 -5.82
C ALA A 76 -17.13 -8.74 -6.15
N LYS A 77 -16.98 -9.07 -7.44
CA LYS A 77 -16.61 -10.43 -7.89
C LYS A 77 -15.14 -10.79 -7.66
N SER A 78 -14.26 -9.82 -7.50
CA SER A 78 -12.81 -10.04 -7.49
C SER A 78 -12.09 -9.44 -6.27
N ILE A 79 -12.72 -8.50 -5.55
CA ILE A 79 -12.09 -7.77 -4.45
C ILE A 79 -11.64 -8.69 -3.31
N ALA A 80 -12.31 -9.82 -3.10
CA ALA A 80 -11.94 -10.81 -2.09
C ALA A 80 -10.52 -11.41 -2.30
N TYR A 81 -9.97 -11.34 -3.52
CA TYR A 81 -8.63 -11.82 -3.83
C TYR A 81 -7.53 -10.74 -3.73
N ARG A 82 -7.88 -9.53 -3.30
CA ARG A 82 -6.96 -8.38 -3.29
C ARG A 82 -6.46 -8.12 -1.89
N GLN A 83 -5.22 -7.63 -1.83
CA GLN A 83 -4.70 -6.95 -0.66
C GLN A 83 -4.31 -5.54 -1.09
N LEU A 84 -4.93 -4.53 -0.47
CA LEU A 84 -4.82 -3.13 -0.87
C LEU A 84 -4.26 -2.31 0.28
N THR A 85 -3.46 -1.29 -0.02
CA THR A 85 -3.06 -0.28 0.97
C THR A 85 -3.16 1.12 0.39
N VAL A 86 -3.34 2.12 1.26
CA VAL A 86 -3.38 3.53 0.87
C VAL A 86 -2.91 4.44 1.99
N VAL A 87 -2.12 5.47 1.64
CA VAL A 87 -1.67 6.55 2.52
C VAL A 87 -2.03 7.88 1.87
N GLY A 88 -2.73 8.73 2.61
CA GLY A 88 -3.08 10.10 2.23
C GLY A 88 -2.07 11.13 2.69
N ARG A 89 -2.33 12.40 2.36
CA ARG A 89 -1.49 13.56 2.77
C ARG A 89 -1.44 13.80 4.28
N ALA A 90 -2.41 13.26 5.01
CA ALA A 90 -2.53 13.35 6.45
C ALA A 90 -3.15 12.05 7.00
N GLY A 91 -2.97 11.82 8.30
CA GLY A 91 -3.54 10.66 8.98
C GLY A 91 -2.79 9.36 8.71
N PRO A 92 -3.35 8.24 9.22
CA PRO A 92 -2.73 6.94 9.15
C PRO A 92 -2.82 6.34 7.74
N GLY A 93 -2.06 5.27 7.53
CA GLY A 93 -2.30 4.38 6.40
C GLY A 93 -3.46 3.41 6.67
N PHE A 94 -4.10 2.94 5.61
CA PHE A 94 -5.19 1.96 5.67
C PHE A 94 -4.87 0.75 4.80
N ALA A 95 -5.37 -0.41 5.23
CA ALA A 95 -5.19 -1.67 4.53
C ALA A 95 -6.49 -2.45 4.43
N TYR A 96 -6.63 -3.22 3.36
CA TYR A 96 -7.68 -4.21 3.18
C TYR A 96 -7.05 -5.53 2.75
N SER A 97 -7.48 -6.62 3.38
CA SER A 97 -7.16 -7.99 2.97
C SER A 97 -8.47 -8.71 2.70
N GLY A 98 -8.70 -9.08 1.44
CA GLY A 98 -9.87 -9.84 1.07
C GLY A 98 -9.84 -11.27 1.64
N SER A 99 -11.01 -11.88 1.78
CA SER A 99 -11.19 -13.22 2.35
C SER A 99 -10.46 -14.34 1.61
N HIS A 100 -9.98 -14.09 0.39
CA HIS A 100 -9.18 -15.01 -0.42
C HIS A 100 -7.71 -14.54 -0.56
N THR A 101 -7.20 -13.76 0.39
CA THR A 101 -5.76 -13.43 0.47
C THR A 101 -4.94 -14.72 0.67
N LEU A 102 -3.85 -14.88 -0.08
CA LEU A 102 -3.16 -16.16 -0.17
C LEU A 102 -2.24 -16.43 1.02
N GLY A 103 -2.32 -17.66 1.55
CA GLY A 103 -1.48 -18.18 2.63
C GLY A 103 -1.56 -17.35 3.90
N ARG A 104 -0.44 -17.25 4.61
CA ARG A 104 -0.33 -16.36 5.76
C ARG A 104 -0.20 -14.92 5.28
N TYR A 105 -1.05 -14.05 5.78
CA TYR A 105 -1.07 -12.63 5.42
C TYR A 105 -1.33 -11.79 6.66
N ALA A 106 -0.86 -10.55 6.62
CA ALA A 106 -1.08 -9.57 7.66
C ALA A 106 -0.92 -8.16 7.08
N SER A 107 -1.34 -7.17 7.87
CA SER A 107 -1.09 -5.75 7.63
C SER A 107 -0.92 -5.04 8.95
N ALA A 108 -0.12 -3.98 8.94
CA ALA A 108 0.08 -3.09 10.06
C ALA A 108 -0.05 -1.64 9.59
N THR A 109 -0.61 -0.78 10.44
CA THR A 109 -0.87 0.63 10.12
C THR A 109 -0.27 1.54 11.19
N ALA A 110 0.20 2.71 10.77
CA ALA A 110 0.71 3.76 11.64
C ALA A 110 0.38 5.14 11.02
N GLU A 111 0.66 6.21 11.76
CA GLU A 111 0.54 7.57 11.23
C GLU A 111 1.43 7.72 9.98
N GLY A 112 0.84 8.11 8.84
CA GLY A 112 1.54 8.26 7.58
C GLY A 112 2.14 6.97 6.99
N ALA A 113 1.83 5.78 7.51
CA ALA A 113 2.43 4.55 7.03
C ALA A 113 1.50 3.32 7.09
N VAL A 114 1.74 2.38 6.18
CA VAL A 114 1.06 1.08 6.15
C VAL A 114 1.95 0.02 5.51
N ALA A 115 2.03 -1.13 6.15
CA ALA A 115 2.70 -2.31 5.63
C ALA A 115 1.68 -3.43 5.42
N ALA A 116 1.87 -4.25 4.39
CA ALA A 116 1.02 -5.41 4.13
C ALA A 116 1.79 -6.50 3.42
N GLY A 117 1.41 -7.76 3.65
CA GLY A 117 1.99 -8.88 2.92
C GLY A 117 1.12 -10.13 2.90
N ASN A 118 1.44 -11.02 1.95
CA ASN A 118 0.79 -12.31 1.72
C ASN A 118 1.83 -13.38 1.39
N LEU A 119 1.46 -14.65 1.61
CA LEU A 119 2.37 -15.80 1.56
C LEU A 119 3.62 -15.56 2.45
N LEU A 120 3.40 -15.00 3.65
CA LEU A 120 4.43 -14.66 4.62
C LEU A 120 4.90 -15.89 5.42
N CYS A 121 6.11 -15.82 5.98
CA CYS A 121 6.56 -16.78 6.99
C CYS A 121 5.96 -16.52 8.39
N GLY A 122 5.53 -15.28 8.67
CA GLY A 122 4.97 -14.86 9.96
C GLY A 122 4.04 -13.64 9.81
N GLU A 123 3.06 -13.51 10.70
CA GLU A 123 2.11 -12.37 10.69
C GLU A 123 2.73 -11.09 11.25
N HIS A 124 3.83 -11.20 12.00
CA HIS A 124 4.61 -10.08 12.55
C HIS A 124 5.41 -9.30 11.49
N ILE A 125 5.49 -9.79 10.25
CA ILE A 125 6.36 -9.20 9.23
C ILE A 125 5.99 -7.74 8.90
N PRO A 126 4.71 -7.35 8.73
CA PRO A 126 4.33 -5.95 8.55
C PRO A 126 4.73 -5.05 9.72
N ASP A 127 4.64 -5.52 10.97
CA ASP A 127 5.07 -4.75 12.15
C ASP A 127 6.59 -4.50 12.09
N VAL A 128 7.37 -5.54 11.79
CA VAL A 128 8.83 -5.42 11.62
C VAL A 128 9.20 -4.41 10.52
N LEU A 129 8.42 -4.31 9.44
CA LEU A 129 8.66 -3.31 8.39
C LEU A 129 8.42 -1.88 8.90
N LEU A 130 7.37 -1.65 9.69
CA LEU A 130 7.07 -0.35 10.27
C LEU A 130 8.10 0.04 11.35
N ASP A 131 8.48 -0.91 12.20
CA ASP A 131 9.50 -0.71 13.23
C ASP A 131 10.85 -0.36 12.60
N ALA A 132 11.26 -1.12 11.57
CA ALA A 132 12.50 -0.87 10.86
C ALA A 132 12.50 0.50 10.16
N TYR A 133 11.38 0.92 9.57
CA TYR A 133 11.25 2.25 8.98
C TYR A 133 11.35 3.35 10.05
N SER A 134 10.64 3.18 11.17
CA SER A 134 10.62 4.16 12.26
C SER A 134 11.98 4.30 12.96
N ALA A 135 12.75 3.21 13.02
CA ALA A 135 14.10 3.19 13.61
C ALA A 135 15.20 3.61 12.61
N ALA A 136 14.90 3.72 11.31
CA ALA A 136 15.91 3.96 10.29
C ALA A 136 16.51 5.38 10.44
N PRO A 137 17.84 5.51 10.59
CA PRO A 137 18.48 6.81 10.61
C PRO A 137 18.51 7.40 9.19
N GLY A 138 17.64 8.38 8.90
CA GLY A 138 17.72 9.14 7.66
C GLY A 138 16.53 10.05 7.39
N SER A 139 16.79 11.30 7.04
CA SER A 139 15.85 12.10 6.26
C SER A 139 15.85 11.61 4.81
N TRP A 140 14.70 11.57 4.15
CA TRP A 140 14.61 11.32 2.70
C TRP A 140 15.61 12.22 1.95
N LYS A 141 16.72 11.66 1.44
CA LYS A 141 17.76 12.45 0.76
C LYS A 141 17.21 12.95 -0.57
N SER A 142 16.93 14.26 -0.65
CA SER A 142 16.64 14.94 -1.91
C SER A 142 17.92 14.98 -2.75
N GLY A 143 18.08 14.06 -3.70
CA GLY A 143 19.29 14.07 -4.53
C GLY A 143 19.44 12.95 -5.56
N TRP A 144 18.42 12.14 -5.84
CA TRP A 144 18.50 11.26 -7.00
C TRP A 144 18.27 12.08 -8.27
N SER A 145 19.36 12.54 -8.87
CA SER A 145 19.42 12.91 -10.28
C SER A 145 19.81 11.65 -11.05
N PRO A 146 18.91 11.04 -11.85
CA PRO A 146 19.32 9.95 -12.73
C PRO A 146 20.39 10.43 -13.73
N PRO A 147 21.23 9.53 -14.27
CA PRO A 147 22.20 9.85 -15.31
C PRO A 147 21.54 10.36 -16.60
#